data_AF-A0A915V5P0-F1
#
_entry.id   AF-A0A915V5P0-F1
#
_cell.length_a   1.000
_cell.length_b   1.000
_cell.length_c   1.000
_cell.angle_alpha   90.00
_cell.angle_beta   90.00
_cell.angle_gamma   90.00
#
_symmetry.space_group_name_H-M   'P 1'
#
loop_
_entity.id
_entity.type
_entity.pdbx_description
1 polymer ?
#
loop_
_entity_poly.entity_id
_entity_poly.type
_entity_poly.pdbx_seq_one_letter_code
_entity_poly.pdbx_strand_id
1 'polypeptide(L)'
;MFEHLRIDRPRKLVAFFNEPVIFHCHHYNLFLQQTIEDPDWLDGVSILQTSAQEIFYSLLANAFNTLAVQTPAERLATAAQIFRFLGFGCLNFDVTEEGGQVELTHSHYAEGWLGKYGEQVNRTKPMDHLAVGYVAAALDATFAELGTYVAQETSCMAVTRQDHCIIHVAKAPVRRALTPSPQMGKLIDSPAALPQPETNVDYDAVNEALWGLPLEGDDRGQIRAFNVLLTRMPANYYTRIQYRFLNELEKINASLVEVGQALIRESGHVCVFYTFGNIMESLEWETVVGPMLKTDTDWIHGGYAVASSLGWGRWQALEVVSNQSCRVAIDGNYETNYFLASYPHSLQPACYFAQGAVPAMMNIVYNGRIQQKPVLDEAFYNRLFQRGGVFQGAEVKAREKGDPWCEFYAQRL
;
A
#
# COMPACT_ATOMS: atom_id res chain seq x y z
N MET A 1 -15.98 5.80 -12.06
CA MET A 1 -14.65 5.78 -11.42
C MET A 1 -13.58 5.11 -12.29
N PHE A 2 -13.78 3.90 -12.80
CA PHE A 2 -12.77 3.20 -13.64
C PHE A 2 -12.22 4.02 -14.82
N GLU A 3 -13.05 4.83 -15.48
CA GLU A 3 -12.62 5.67 -16.61
C GLU A 3 -11.56 6.73 -16.24
N HIS A 4 -11.37 7.00 -14.94
CA HIS A 4 -10.35 7.91 -14.43
C HIS A 4 -9.09 7.20 -13.93
N LEU A 5 -9.04 5.87 -14.01
CA LEU A 5 -7.78 5.13 -13.87
C LEU A 5 -6.98 5.24 -15.16
N ARG A 6 -5.79 5.82 -15.06
CA ARG A 6 -4.84 5.92 -16.17
C ARG A 6 -3.72 4.93 -15.94
N ILE A 7 -3.60 3.98 -16.86
CA ILE A 7 -2.54 2.96 -16.83
C ILE A 7 -1.40 3.42 -17.74
N ASP A 8 -0.26 3.76 -17.15
CA ASP A 8 0.99 3.94 -17.85
C ASP A 8 1.62 2.55 -18.05
N ARG A 9 1.26 1.91 -19.17
CA ARG A 9 1.71 0.54 -19.48
C ARG A 9 3.24 0.40 -19.55
N PRO A 10 3.98 1.33 -20.19
CA PRO A 10 5.45 1.22 -20.22
C PRO A 10 6.09 1.27 -18.82
N ARG A 11 5.60 2.13 -17.93
CA ARG A 11 6.14 2.25 -16.56
C ARG A 11 5.52 1.28 -15.55
N LYS A 12 4.44 0.59 -15.94
CA LYS A 12 3.63 -0.27 -15.06
C LYS A 12 3.11 0.49 -13.83
N LEU A 13 2.65 1.72 -14.07
CA LEU A 13 2.10 2.61 -13.05
C LEU A 13 0.62 2.87 -13.33
N VAL A 14 -0.15 3.04 -12.25
CA VAL A 14 -1.57 3.38 -12.33
C VAL A 14 -1.79 4.69 -11.59
N ALA A 15 -2.47 5.63 -12.24
CA ALA A 15 -2.83 6.91 -11.66
C ALA A 15 -4.36 7.02 -11.51
N PHE A 16 -4.81 7.62 -10.42
CA PHE A 16 -6.20 7.97 -10.18
C PHE A 16 -6.27 9.43 -9.73
N PHE A 17 -6.91 10.29 -10.53
CA PHE A 17 -6.95 11.74 -10.30
C PHE A 17 -5.57 12.35 -10.00
N ASN A 18 -4.57 11.94 -10.78
CA ASN A 18 -3.16 12.33 -10.68
C ASN A 18 -2.41 11.90 -9.41
N GLU A 19 -2.98 11.00 -8.61
CA GLU A 19 -2.26 10.29 -7.56
C GLU A 19 -1.86 8.89 -8.03
N PRO A 20 -0.63 8.42 -7.77
CA PRO A 20 -0.25 7.05 -8.03
C PRO A 20 -1.02 6.14 -7.09
N VAL A 21 -1.66 5.10 -7.60
CA VAL A 21 -2.43 4.15 -6.81
C VAL A 21 -1.91 2.74 -6.99
N ILE A 22 -1.84 2.01 -5.89
CA ILE A 22 -1.31 0.64 -5.83
C ILE A 22 -2.20 -0.26 -5.00
N PHE A 23 -2.08 -1.57 -5.23
CA PHE A 23 -2.78 -2.56 -4.43
C PHE A 23 -1.91 -3.10 -3.30
N HIS A 24 -2.47 -3.16 -2.10
CA HIS A 24 -2.01 -3.98 -0.98
C HIS A 24 -3.22 -4.55 -0.25
N CYS A 25 -3.00 -5.56 0.58
CA CYS A 25 -4.05 -6.17 1.39
C CYS A 25 -4.06 -5.67 2.84
N HIS A 26 -5.14 -6.01 3.55
CA HIS A 26 -5.30 -5.73 4.98
C HIS A 26 -4.14 -6.23 5.85
N HIS A 27 -3.49 -7.36 5.53
CA HIS A 27 -2.33 -7.81 6.31
C HIS A 27 -1.16 -6.82 6.28
N TYR A 28 -0.88 -6.25 5.11
CA TYR A 28 0.16 -5.22 4.94
C TYR A 28 -0.24 -3.92 5.64
N ASN A 29 -1.47 -3.46 5.38
CA ASN A 29 -1.99 -2.21 5.94
C ASN A 29 -2.00 -2.22 7.47
N LEU A 30 -2.48 -3.32 8.07
CA LEU A 30 -2.49 -3.49 9.53
C LEU A 30 -1.08 -3.53 10.10
N PHE A 31 -0.17 -4.31 9.50
CA PHE A 31 1.19 -4.44 10.02
C PHE A 31 1.94 -3.10 10.00
N LEU A 32 1.83 -2.36 8.89
CA LEU A 32 2.50 -1.06 8.77
C LEU A 32 1.89 -0.01 9.70
N GLN A 33 0.55 0.00 9.85
CA GLN A 33 -0.10 0.86 10.82
C GLN A 33 0.33 0.53 12.26
N GLN A 34 0.34 -0.75 12.64
CA GLN A 34 0.78 -1.21 13.96
C GLN A 34 2.21 -0.78 14.24
N THR A 35 3.12 -0.97 13.28
CA THR A 35 4.52 -0.54 13.38
C THR A 35 4.66 0.95 13.76
N ILE A 36 3.77 1.80 13.24
CA ILE A 36 3.80 3.25 13.45
C ILE A 36 3.02 3.65 14.71
N GLU A 37 1.90 2.98 15.01
CA GLU A 37 1.01 3.32 16.13
C GLU A 37 1.47 2.75 17.48
N ASP A 38 2.20 1.63 17.49
CA ASP A 38 2.55 0.88 18.71
C ASP A 38 3.49 1.63 19.67
N PRO A 39 4.48 2.43 19.23
CA PRO A 39 5.36 3.12 20.17
C PRO A 39 4.62 4.24 20.94
N ASP A 40 4.23 3.98 22.20
CA ASP A 40 3.49 4.92 23.06
C ASP A 40 4.21 6.27 23.32
N TRP A 41 5.51 6.36 23.03
CA TRP A 41 6.34 7.56 23.20
C TRP A 41 6.46 8.40 21.92
N LEU A 42 5.77 8.02 20.84
CA LEU A 42 5.71 8.71 19.55
C LEU A 42 4.25 8.87 19.12
N ASP A 43 3.88 10.04 18.61
CA ASP A 43 2.51 10.28 18.12
C ASP A 43 2.28 9.70 16.72
N GLY A 44 2.27 8.36 16.65
CA GLY A 44 2.11 7.62 15.40
C GLY A 44 0.73 7.83 14.77
N VAL A 45 -0.29 8.01 15.59
CA VAL A 45 -1.66 8.28 15.15
C VAL A 45 -1.72 9.58 14.33
N SER A 46 -1.07 10.64 14.79
CA SER A 46 -1.00 11.90 14.05
C SER A 46 -0.26 11.73 12.71
N ILE A 47 0.83 10.96 12.66
CA ILE A 47 1.53 10.64 11.41
C ILE A 47 0.57 10.00 10.40
N LEU A 48 -0.18 8.99 10.82
CA LEU A 48 -1.13 8.27 9.97
C LEU A 48 -2.26 9.18 9.48
N GLN A 49 -2.89 9.94 10.38
CA GLN A 49 -4.03 10.80 10.06
C GLN A 49 -3.65 11.99 9.18
N THR A 50 -2.58 12.72 9.53
CA THR A 50 -2.16 13.91 8.77
C THR A 50 -1.64 13.55 7.38
N SER A 51 -0.94 12.42 7.24
CA SER A 51 -0.48 11.93 5.94
C SER A 51 -1.65 11.52 5.06
N ALA A 52 -2.66 10.84 5.62
CA ALA A 52 -3.89 10.55 4.89
C ALA A 52 -4.57 11.85 4.43
N GLN A 53 -4.74 12.83 5.33
CA GLN A 53 -5.40 14.08 5.01
C GLN A 53 -4.74 14.84 3.84
N GLU A 54 -3.42 14.95 3.87
CA GLU A 54 -2.68 15.65 2.82
C GLU A 54 -2.78 14.98 1.44
N ILE A 55 -2.65 13.65 1.42
CA ILE A 55 -2.68 12.88 0.18
C ILE A 55 -4.10 12.88 -0.40
N PHE A 56 -5.10 12.58 0.42
CA PHE A 56 -6.49 12.53 -0.04
C PHE A 56 -7.06 13.90 -0.36
N TYR A 57 -6.61 14.99 0.27
CA TYR A 57 -7.00 16.35 -0.13
C TYR A 57 -6.63 16.61 -1.59
N SER A 58 -5.41 16.24 -1.97
CA SER A 58 -4.90 16.46 -3.34
C SER A 58 -5.66 15.60 -4.35
N LEU A 59 -5.91 14.33 -4.01
CA LEU A 59 -6.73 13.41 -4.80
C LEU A 59 -8.14 13.96 -5.02
N LEU A 60 -8.81 14.38 -3.93
CA LEU A 60 -10.19 14.86 -3.95
C LEU A 60 -10.32 16.19 -4.69
N ALA A 61 -9.40 17.14 -4.47
CA ALA A 61 -9.36 18.39 -5.21
C ALA A 61 -9.21 18.14 -6.72
N ASN A 62 -8.32 17.24 -7.12
CA ASN A 62 -8.16 16.85 -8.53
C ASN A 62 -9.41 16.15 -9.07
N ALA A 63 -10.06 15.30 -8.28
CA ALA A 63 -11.29 14.63 -8.65
C ALA A 63 -12.43 15.63 -8.88
N PHE A 64 -12.66 16.55 -7.95
CA PHE A 64 -13.73 17.56 -8.07
C PHE A 64 -13.51 18.45 -9.30
N ASN A 65 -12.27 18.84 -9.57
CA ASN A 65 -11.93 19.60 -10.77
C ASN A 65 -12.15 18.79 -12.05
N THR A 66 -11.69 17.54 -12.09
CA THR A 66 -11.79 16.66 -13.27
C THR A 66 -13.24 16.32 -13.59
N LEU A 67 -14.05 16.09 -12.56
CA LEU A 67 -15.47 15.74 -12.66
C LEU A 67 -16.38 16.98 -12.76
N ALA A 68 -15.81 18.18 -12.73
CA ALA A 68 -16.53 19.46 -12.72
C ALA A 68 -17.59 19.58 -11.60
N VAL A 69 -17.34 18.97 -10.43
CA VAL A 69 -18.26 18.94 -9.29
C VAL A 69 -18.23 20.28 -8.54
N GLN A 70 -19.39 20.92 -8.42
CA GLN A 70 -19.47 22.31 -7.94
C GLN A 70 -20.02 22.44 -6.52
N THR A 71 -21.07 21.68 -6.19
CA THR A 71 -21.77 21.89 -4.91
C THR A 71 -21.14 21.07 -3.78
N PRO A 72 -21.24 21.53 -2.52
CA PRO A 72 -20.74 20.76 -1.38
C PRO A 72 -21.33 19.35 -1.27
N ALA A 73 -22.63 19.20 -1.55
CA ALA A 73 -23.31 17.91 -1.52
C ALA A 73 -22.73 16.94 -2.56
N GLU A 74 -22.52 17.40 -3.81
CA GLU A 74 -21.91 16.56 -4.85
C GLU A 74 -20.45 16.22 -4.52
N ARG A 75 -19.69 17.14 -3.90
CA ARG A 75 -18.29 16.89 -3.48
C ARG A 75 -18.22 15.80 -2.41
N LEU A 76 -19.05 15.87 -1.37
CA LEU A 76 -19.12 14.85 -0.32
C LEU A 76 -19.60 13.51 -0.88
N ALA A 77 -20.59 13.50 -1.78
CA ALA A 77 -21.03 12.29 -2.46
C ALA A 77 -19.90 11.67 -3.32
N THR A 78 -19.15 12.50 -4.03
CA THR A 78 -17.98 12.07 -4.82
C THR A 78 -16.88 11.52 -3.92
N ALA A 79 -16.62 12.13 -2.76
CA ALA A 79 -15.69 11.62 -1.76
C ALA A 79 -16.13 10.24 -1.25
N ALA A 80 -17.40 10.07 -0.87
CA ALA A 80 -17.92 8.75 -0.45
C ALA A 80 -17.75 7.68 -1.56
N GLN A 81 -18.03 8.04 -2.81
CA GLN A 81 -17.84 7.13 -3.95
C GLN A 81 -16.36 6.77 -4.19
N ILE A 82 -15.45 7.73 -4.05
CA ILE A 82 -14.01 7.47 -4.16
C ILE A 82 -13.54 6.57 -3.03
N PHE A 83 -13.93 6.83 -1.79
CA PHE A 83 -13.57 6.01 -0.63
C PHE A 83 -13.97 4.55 -0.83
N ARG A 84 -15.21 4.33 -1.30
CA ARG A 84 -15.73 3.03 -1.71
C ARG A 84 -14.94 2.41 -2.86
N PHE A 85 -14.71 3.16 -3.94
CA PHE A 85 -13.99 2.66 -5.12
C PHE A 85 -12.56 2.19 -4.78
N LEU A 86 -11.92 2.85 -3.82
CA LEU A 86 -10.57 2.50 -3.34
C LEU A 86 -10.55 1.30 -2.38
N GLY A 87 -11.72 0.78 -1.98
CA GLY A 87 -11.82 -0.42 -1.14
C GLY A 87 -11.72 -0.18 0.35
N PHE A 88 -11.93 1.07 0.81
CA PHE A 88 -11.77 1.43 2.22
C PHE A 88 -13.03 1.18 3.06
N GLY A 89 -14.21 1.08 2.43
CA GLY A 89 -15.49 0.98 3.12
C GLY A 89 -16.56 1.90 2.57
N CYS A 90 -17.58 2.19 3.39
CA CYS A 90 -18.70 3.06 3.05
C CYS A 90 -18.82 4.21 4.05
N LEU A 91 -18.69 5.46 3.58
CA LEU A 91 -18.87 6.66 4.38
C LEU A 91 -20.25 7.29 4.13
N ASN A 92 -20.90 7.71 5.20
CA ASN A 92 -22.11 8.52 5.17
C ASN A 92 -21.85 9.85 5.91
N PHE A 93 -21.94 10.96 5.18
CA PHE A 93 -21.60 12.29 5.68
C PHE A 93 -22.85 13.02 6.19
N ASP A 94 -22.90 13.29 7.50
CA ASP A 94 -23.84 14.22 8.13
C ASP A 94 -23.07 15.44 8.66
N VAL A 95 -22.65 16.29 7.73
CA VAL A 95 -21.72 17.40 7.99
C VAL A 95 -22.18 18.70 7.31
N THR A 96 -21.74 19.80 7.89
CA THR A 96 -21.85 21.15 7.33
C THR A 96 -20.46 21.79 7.25
N GLU A 97 -20.38 23.04 6.82
CA GLU A 97 -19.14 23.82 6.91
C GLU A 97 -18.60 23.90 8.35
N GLU A 98 -19.44 23.85 9.38
CA GLU A 98 -18.96 23.89 10.78
C GLU A 98 -18.41 22.55 11.28
N GLY A 99 -18.50 21.49 10.48
CA GLY A 99 -18.19 20.12 10.88
C GLY A 99 -19.45 19.28 11.05
N GLY A 100 -19.32 18.16 11.76
CA GLY A 100 -20.41 17.23 12.00
C GLY A 100 -19.91 15.80 12.23
N GLN A 101 -20.74 14.84 11.84
CA GLN A 101 -20.51 13.42 12.05
C GLN A 101 -20.43 12.69 10.71
N VAL A 102 -19.54 11.70 10.62
CA VAL A 102 -19.47 10.78 9.50
C VAL A 102 -19.54 9.36 10.05
N GLU A 103 -20.46 8.57 9.51
CA GLU A 103 -20.60 7.15 9.82
C GLU A 103 -19.81 6.32 8.81
N LEU A 104 -19.07 5.33 9.30
CA LEU A 104 -18.32 4.36 8.50
C LEU A 104 -18.91 2.97 8.76
N THR A 105 -19.79 2.48 7.87
CA THR A 105 -20.57 1.24 8.10
C THR A 105 -19.82 -0.04 7.75
N HIS A 106 -18.71 0.09 7.03
CA HIS A 106 -17.77 -0.98 6.75
C HIS A 106 -16.40 -0.36 6.72
N SER A 107 -15.41 -1.01 7.32
CA SER A 107 -14.04 -0.51 7.33
C SER A 107 -13.06 -1.58 6.89
N HIS A 108 -12.16 -1.22 5.98
CA HIS A 108 -11.01 -2.05 5.64
C HIS A 108 -10.13 -2.39 6.85
N TYR A 109 -9.85 -1.39 7.71
CA TYR A 109 -8.94 -1.55 8.84
C TYR A 109 -9.61 -2.26 10.01
N ALA A 110 -10.81 -1.83 10.41
CA ALA A 110 -11.49 -2.42 11.55
C ALA A 110 -11.96 -3.85 11.26
N GLU A 111 -12.57 -4.12 10.09
CA GLU A 111 -12.96 -5.50 9.75
C GLU A 111 -11.73 -6.38 9.46
N GLY A 112 -10.67 -5.82 8.85
CA GLY A 112 -9.40 -6.52 8.68
C GLY A 112 -8.78 -6.93 10.01
N TRP A 113 -8.80 -6.03 11.01
CA TRP A 113 -8.35 -6.35 12.36
C TRP A 113 -9.22 -7.43 13.00
N LEU A 114 -10.54 -7.29 12.94
CA LEU A 114 -11.46 -8.25 13.53
C LEU A 114 -11.29 -9.64 12.91
N GLY A 115 -11.13 -9.72 11.60
CA GLY A 115 -10.87 -10.99 10.90
C GLY A 115 -9.53 -11.62 11.25
N LYS A 116 -8.50 -10.81 11.54
CA LYS A 116 -7.15 -11.30 11.83
C LYS A 116 -6.89 -11.62 13.30
N TYR A 117 -7.40 -10.78 14.19
CA TYR A 117 -7.06 -10.77 15.62
C TYR A 117 -8.29 -10.74 16.54
N GLY A 118 -9.49 -10.57 16.00
CA GLY A 118 -10.69 -10.24 16.78
C GLY A 118 -11.11 -11.33 17.78
N GLU A 119 -10.65 -12.57 17.61
CA GLU A 119 -10.88 -13.66 18.56
C GLU A 119 -9.86 -13.68 19.71
N GLN A 120 -8.63 -13.24 19.46
CA GLN A 120 -7.52 -13.32 20.41
C GLN A 120 -7.27 -12.00 21.15
N VAL A 121 -7.53 -10.87 20.50
CA VAL A 121 -7.15 -9.53 20.99
C VAL A 121 -8.32 -8.57 20.88
N ASN A 122 -8.67 -7.96 22.01
CA ASN A 122 -9.61 -6.85 22.07
C ASN A 122 -8.85 -5.53 21.92
N ARG A 123 -9.24 -4.69 20.96
CA ARG A 123 -8.75 -3.31 20.91
C ARG A 123 -9.42 -2.49 21.99
N THR A 124 -8.63 -1.59 22.57
CA THR A 124 -9.10 -0.60 23.54
C THR A 124 -9.07 0.82 22.98
N LYS A 125 -8.48 1.02 21.79
CA LYS A 125 -8.37 2.30 21.09
C LYS A 125 -8.90 2.17 19.65
N PRO A 126 -9.58 3.22 19.13
CA PRO A 126 -9.97 3.31 17.72
C PRO A 126 -8.77 3.16 16.78
N MET A 127 -9.01 2.83 15.51
CA MET A 127 -7.92 2.45 14.58
C MET A 127 -8.10 2.90 13.14
N ASP A 128 -9.23 3.50 12.77
CA ASP A 128 -9.51 3.92 11.39
C ASP A 128 -8.77 5.22 11.04
N HIS A 129 -7.48 5.29 11.33
CA HIS A 129 -6.64 6.49 11.22
C HIS A 129 -6.58 7.02 9.79
N LEU A 130 -6.58 6.14 8.79
CA LEU A 130 -6.70 6.54 7.39
C LEU A 130 -8.07 7.18 7.10
N ALA A 131 -9.17 6.59 7.57
CA ALA A 131 -10.51 7.14 7.36
C ALA A 131 -10.69 8.48 8.07
N VAL A 132 -10.13 8.63 9.27
CA VAL A 132 -10.10 9.91 10.00
C VAL A 132 -9.40 10.99 9.18
N GLY A 133 -8.21 10.70 8.67
CA GLY A 133 -7.50 11.64 7.79
C GLY A 133 -8.25 11.93 6.49
N TYR A 134 -8.86 10.91 5.88
CA TYR A 134 -9.68 11.04 4.68
C TYR A 134 -10.89 11.95 4.91
N VAL A 135 -11.62 11.79 6.02
CA VAL A 135 -12.78 12.63 6.36
C VAL A 135 -12.36 14.09 6.53
N ALA A 136 -11.25 14.35 7.22
CA ALA A 136 -10.71 15.69 7.33
C ALA A 136 -10.33 16.29 5.95
N ALA A 137 -9.73 15.48 5.07
CA ALA A 137 -9.43 15.88 3.68
C ALA A 137 -10.69 16.19 2.86
N ALA A 138 -11.75 15.40 3.03
CA ALA A 138 -13.00 15.59 2.33
C ALA A 138 -13.65 16.93 2.72
N LEU A 139 -13.64 17.29 4.00
CA LEU A 139 -14.14 18.59 4.43
C LEU A 139 -13.22 19.74 4.02
N ASP A 140 -11.89 19.57 4.12
CA ASP A 140 -10.95 20.56 3.58
C ASP A 140 -11.23 20.82 2.10
N ALA A 141 -11.24 19.79 1.24
CA ALA A 141 -11.45 19.94 -0.20
C ALA A 141 -12.87 20.41 -0.59
N THR A 142 -13.85 20.26 0.31
CA THR A 142 -15.23 20.67 0.07
C THR A 142 -15.47 22.12 0.47
N PHE A 143 -15.02 22.51 1.66
CA PHE A 143 -15.44 23.73 2.34
C PHE A 143 -14.31 24.74 2.57
N ALA A 144 -13.04 24.35 2.52
CA ALA A 144 -11.95 25.21 2.97
C ALA A 144 -10.60 24.91 2.27
N GLU A 145 -9.50 25.31 2.92
CA GLU A 145 -8.14 24.97 2.48
C GLU A 145 -7.60 23.80 3.32
N LEU A 146 -6.66 23.04 2.76
CA LEU A 146 -5.97 21.95 3.46
C LEU A 146 -5.48 22.36 4.86
N GLY A 147 -5.82 21.53 5.86
CA GLY A 147 -5.46 21.71 7.26
C GLY A 147 -6.48 22.50 8.09
N THR A 148 -7.64 22.83 7.52
CA THR A 148 -8.71 23.57 8.23
C THR A 148 -9.47 22.66 9.17
N TYR A 149 -9.74 21.41 8.78
CA TYR A 149 -10.49 20.46 9.60
C TYR A 149 -9.57 19.48 10.36
N VAL A 150 -10.05 19.08 11.53
CA VAL A 150 -9.55 17.95 12.33
C VAL A 150 -10.67 16.96 12.52
N ALA A 151 -10.35 15.67 12.49
CA ALA A 151 -11.30 14.61 12.71
C ALA A 151 -10.79 13.66 13.80
N GLN A 152 -11.72 12.97 14.44
CA GLN A 152 -11.44 11.96 15.45
C GLN A 152 -12.47 10.84 15.34
N GLU A 153 -12.00 9.59 15.35
CA GLU A 153 -12.87 8.43 15.52
C GLU A 153 -13.31 8.34 16.99
N THR A 154 -14.61 8.47 17.24
CA THR A 154 -15.21 8.47 18.58
C THR A 154 -15.86 7.14 18.94
N SER A 155 -16.20 6.32 17.94
CA SER A 155 -16.64 4.92 18.09
C SER A 155 -16.02 4.08 16.98
N CYS A 156 -15.56 2.86 17.29
CA CYS A 156 -14.85 1.99 16.35
C CYS A 156 -15.38 0.56 16.42
N MET A 157 -15.70 -0.05 15.28
CA MET A 157 -16.16 -1.44 15.17
C MET A 157 -15.20 -2.42 15.85
N ALA A 158 -13.88 -2.20 15.72
CA ALA A 158 -12.87 -3.07 16.31
C ALA A 158 -12.82 -3.00 17.85
N VAL A 159 -13.36 -1.93 18.44
CA VAL A 159 -13.43 -1.72 19.89
C VAL A 159 -14.81 -2.11 20.43
N THR A 160 -15.88 -1.57 19.85
CA THR A 160 -17.25 -1.70 20.37
C THR A 160 -17.94 -2.98 19.90
N ARG A 161 -17.40 -3.65 18.87
CA ARG A 161 -18.02 -4.80 18.18
C ARG A 161 -19.39 -4.46 17.57
N GLN A 162 -19.67 -3.18 17.36
CA GLN A 162 -20.80 -2.70 16.59
C GLN A 162 -20.51 -2.80 15.08
N ASP A 163 -21.53 -2.56 14.27
CA ASP A 163 -21.50 -2.67 12.82
C ASP A 163 -21.08 -1.38 12.10
N HIS A 164 -20.65 -0.34 12.83
CA HIS A 164 -20.16 0.91 12.26
C HIS A 164 -19.15 1.62 13.17
N CYS A 165 -18.33 2.50 12.59
CA CYS A 165 -17.51 3.48 13.30
C CYS A 165 -18.15 4.88 13.16
N ILE A 166 -17.87 5.75 14.13
CA ILE A 166 -18.29 7.16 14.10
C ILE A 166 -17.04 8.04 14.11
N ILE A 167 -16.96 8.94 13.12
CA ILE A 167 -15.91 9.94 13.00
C ILE A 167 -16.54 11.31 13.18
N HIS A 168 -16.10 12.05 14.20
CA HIS A 168 -16.47 13.44 14.39
C HIS A 168 -15.44 14.36 13.72
N VAL A 169 -15.90 15.40 13.03
CA VAL A 169 -15.04 16.36 12.34
C VAL A 169 -15.44 17.79 12.70
N ALA A 170 -14.46 18.65 12.91
CA ALA A 170 -14.67 20.06 13.26
C ALA A 170 -13.56 20.95 12.70
N LYS A 171 -13.82 22.25 12.62
CA LYS A 171 -12.77 23.25 12.31
C LYS A 171 -11.70 23.21 13.41
N ALA A 172 -10.44 23.14 13.00
CA ALA A 172 -9.31 23.28 13.91
C ALA A 172 -9.28 24.71 14.48
N PRO A 173 -8.89 24.91 15.75
CA PRO A 173 -8.75 26.26 16.32
C PRO A 173 -7.75 27.12 15.53
N VAL A 174 -6.73 26.48 14.97
CA VAL A 174 -5.73 27.07 14.08
C VAL A 174 -5.51 26.12 12.92
N ARG A 175 -5.50 26.65 11.69
CA ARG A 175 -5.19 25.88 10.48
C ARG A 175 -3.83 25.20 10.63
N ARG A 176 -3.78 23.88 10.43
CA ARG A 176 -2.55 23.10 10.50
C ARG A 176 -1.69 23.32 9.26
N ALA A 177 -0.38 23.42 9.45
CA ALA A 177 0.58 23.47 8.36
C ALA A 177 0.77 22.06 7.77
N LEU A 178 -0.09 21.71 6.82
CA LEU A 178 -0.07 20.44 6.10
C LEU A 178 0.42 20.66 4.66
N THR A 179 1.15 19.69 4.13
CA THR A 179 1.76 19.75 2.80
C THR A 179 1.00 18.85 1.83
N PRO A 180 0.49 19.35 0.69
CA PRO A 180 -0.22 18.51 -0.26
C PRO A 180 0.64 17.37 -0.82
N SER A 181 0.00 16.46 -1.55
CA SER A 181 0.67 15.35 -2.21
C SER A 181 1.66 15.83 -3.27
N PRO A 182 2.81 15.15 -3.46
CA PRO A 182 3.66 15.34 -4.63
C PRO A 182 3.06 14.72 -5.92
N GLN A 183 1.81 14.23 -5.88
CA GLN A 183 1.10 13.65 -7.02
C GLN A 183 1.89 12.46 -7.58
N MET A 184 2.07 12.33 -8.89
CA MET A 184 2.84 11.21 -9.48
C MET A 184 4.32 11.13 -9.03
N GLY A 185 4.84 12.13 -8.31
CA GLY A 185 6.23 12.15 -7.86
C GLY A 185 7.21 12.33 -9.03
N LYS A 186 8.47 11.91 -8.84
CA LYS A 186 9.53 12.01 -9.85
C LYS A 186 9.61 10.71 -10.68
N LEU A 187 8.80 10.66 -11.73
CA LEU A 187 8.78 9.55 -12.67
C LEU A 187 10.12 9.43 -13.44
N ILE A 188 10.38 8.22 -13.95
CA ILE A 188 11.41 8.00 -14.97
C ILE A 188 10.97 8.62 -16.31
N ASP A 189 11.91 9.18 -17.08
CA ASP A 189 11.60 9.76 -18.40
C ASP A 189 11.22 8.68 -19.42
N SER A 190 11.92 7.55 -19.39
CA SER A 190 11.65 6.39 -20.24
C SER A 190 11.99 5.10 -19.48
N PRO A 191 11.25 4.01 -19.69
CA PRO A 191 11.63 2.71 -19.12
C PRO A 191 13.03 2.29 -19.54
N ALA A 192 13.79 1.72 -18.61
CA ALA A 192 15.11 1.17 -18.85
C ALA A 192 15.05 0.00 -19.88
N ALA A 193 16.09 -0.15 -20.69
CA ALA A 193 16.25 -1.30 -21.57
C ALA A 193 16.75 -2.50 -20.76
N LEU A 194 15.84 -3.20 -20.09
CA LEU A 194 16.17 -4.39 -19.30
C LEU A 194 16.28 -5.64 -20.18
N PRO A 195 17.25 -6.54 -19.93
CA PRO A 195 17.35 -7.84 -20.61
C PRO A 195 16.06 -8.66 -20.49
N GLN A 196 15.62 -9.28 -21.60
CA GLN A 196 14.45 -10.15 -21.57
C GLN A 196 14.67 -11.34 -20.62
N PRO A 197 13.71 -11.64 -19.73
CA PRO A 197 13.83 -12.77 -18.82
C PRO A 197 13.74 -14.11 -19.58
N GLU A 198 14.53 -15.09 -19.17
CA GLU A 198 14.43 -16.47 -19.66
C GLU A 198 13.36 -17.23 -18.85
N THR A 199 12.11 -17.23 -19.32
CA THR A 199 10.96 -17.82 -18.62
C THR A 199 9.83 -18.20 -19.59
N ASN A 200 8.91 -19.04 -19.13
CA ASN A 200 7.66 -19.33 -19.84
C ASN A 200 6.54 -18.31 -19.55
N VAL A 201 6.74 -17.42 -18.56
CA VAL A 201 5.75 -16.43 -18.15
C VAL A 201 5.79 -15.21 -19.07
N ASP A 202 4.66 -14.92 -19.71
CA ASP A 202 4.45 -13.68 -20.44
C ASP A 202 4.00 -12.58 -19.46
N TYR A 203 4.93 -11.70 -19.10
CA TYR A 203 4.69 -10.61 -18.15
C TYR A 203 3.59 -9.66 -18.64
N ASP A 204 3.60 -9.32 -19.93
CA ASP A 204 2.65 -8.35 -20.48
C ASP A 204 1.24 -8.95 -20.56
N ALA A 205 1.11 -10.23 -20.92
CA ALA A 205 -0.17 -10.92 -20.88
C ALA A 205 -0.76 -10.98 -19.46
N VAL A 206 0.07 -11.27 -18.45
CA VAL A 206 -0.35 -11.24 -17.04
C VAL A 206 -0.79 -9.83 -16.63
N ASN A 207 -0.05 -8.79 -17.06
CA ASN A 207 -0.40 -7.41 -16.75
C ASN A 207 -1.74 -6.99 -17.36
N GLU A 208 -1.94 -7.20 -18.66
CA GLU A 208 -3.21 -6.83 -19.32
C GLU A 208 -4.40 -7.62 -18.76
N ALA A 209 -4.23 -8.91 -18.44
CA ALA A 209 -5.28 -9.71 -17.81
C ALA A 209 -5.69 -9.14 -16.44
N LEU A 210 -4.72 -8.82 -15.58
CA LEU A 210 -5.01 -8.31 -14.24
C LEU A 210 -5.52 -6.86 -14.24
N TRP A 211 -5.06 -6.01 -15.16
CA TRP A 211 -5.62 -4.67 -15.34
C TRP A 211 -7.06 -4.68 -15.88
N GLY A 212 -7.46 -5.76 -16.55
CA GLY A 212 -8.83 -5.96 -17.00
C GLY A 212 -9.81 -6.39 -15.90
N LEU A 213 -9.34 -6.73 -14.69
CA LEU A 213 -10.21 -7.15 -13.60
C LEU A 213 -10.98 -5.96 -13.00
N PRO A 214 -12.29 -6.11 -12.72
CA PRO A 214 -13.11 -5.05 -12.14
C PRO A 214 -12.89 -4.95 -10.62
N LEU A 215 -11.67 -4.64 -10.20
CA LEU A 215 -11.31 -4.55 -8.79
C LEU A 215 -11.80 -3.22 -8.18
N GLU A 216 -13.04 -3.16 -7.71
CA GLU A 216 -13.58 -2.01 -6.99
C GLU A 216 -14.37 -2.43 -5.74
N GLY A 217 -14.72 -1.46 -4.89
CA GLY A 217 -15.50 -1.71 -3.70
C GLY A 217 -16.87 -2.31 -4.03
N ASP A 218 -17.12 -3.51 -3.50
CA ASP A 218 -18.43 -4.19 -3.50
C ASP A 218 -19.47 -3.42 -2.68
N ASP A 219 -20.63 -4.01 -2.40
CA ASP A 219 -21.70 -3.38 -1.58
C ASP A 219 -21.26 -2.92 -0.18
N ARG A 220 -20.17 -3.47 0.34
CA ARG A 220 -19.52 -3.04 1.60
C ARG A 220 -18.43 -1.99 1.39
N GLY A 221 -18.24 -1.54 0.17
CA GLY A 221 -17.18 -0.63 -0.26
C GLY A 221 -15.79 -1.23 -0.15
N GLN A 222 -15.69 -2.56 -0.28
CA GLN A 222 -14.47 -3.33 -0.05
C GLN A 222 -14.06 -4.09 -1.31
N ILE A 223 -12.75 -4.17 -1.59
CA ILE A 223 -12.23 -4.95 -2.71
C ILE A 223 -11.87 -6.34 -2.19
N ARG A 224 -12.73 -7.33 -2.42
CA ARG A 224 -12.51 -8.73 -2.03
C ARG A 224 -12.11 -9.54 -3.26
N ALA A 225 -10.81 -9.84 -3.38
CA ALA A 225 -10.25 -10.58 -4.51
C ALA A 225 -8.98 -11.31 -4.06
N PHE A 226 -8.57 -12.34 -4.80
CA PHE A 226 -7.34 -13.09 -4.50
C PHE A 226 -7.26 -13.63 -3.06
N ASN A 227 -8.39 -14.09 -2.51
CA ASN A 227 -8.52 -14.57 -1.12
C ASN A 227 -8.15 -13.54 -0.02
N VAL A 228 -8.06 -12.25 -0.36
CA VAL A 228 -7.75 -11.19 0.61
C VAL A 228 -8.69 -10.00 0.46
N LEU A 229 -8.72 -9.18 1.51
CA LEU A 229 -9.27 -7.83 1.42
C LEU A 229 -8.18 -6.87 0.93
N LEU A 230 -8.38 -6.28 -0.25
CA LEU A 230 -7.48 -5.33 -0.89
C LEU A 230 -7.91 -3.88 -0.67
N THR A 231 -6.94 -2.96 -0.81
CA THR A 231 -7.18 -1.54 -1.06
C THR A 231 -6.43 -1.11 -2.30
N ARG A 232 -7.03 -0.23 -3.09
CA ARG A 232 -6.32 0.61 -4.05
C ARG A 232 -5.87 1.88 -3.34
N MET A 233 -4.68 1.87 -2.74
CA MET A 233 -4.17 2.94 -1.91
C MET A 233 -3.35 3.94 -2.74
N PRO A 234 -3.46 5.26 -2.52
CA PRO A 234 -2.46 6.20 -2.99
C PRO A 234 -1.06 5.83 -2.48
N ALA A 235 -0.14 5.52 -3.38
CA ALA A 235 1.19 5.01 -3.03
C ALA A 235 1.96 5.98 -2.12
N ASN A 236 1.77 7.28 -2.35
CA ASN A 236 2.36 8.37 -1.58
C ASN A 236 1.97 8.32 -0.09
N TYR A 237 0.82 7.74 0.27
CA TYR A 237 0.43 7.57 1.66
C TYR A 237 1.43 6.68 2.40
N TYR A 238 1.75 5.50 1.86
CA TYR A 238 2.68 4.56 2.48
C TYR A 238 4.07 5.16 2.64
N THR A 239 4.59 5.76 1.58
CA THR A 239 5.94 6.31 1.62
C THR A 239 6.00 7.50 2.59
N ARG A 240 4.97 8.35 2.63
CA ARG A 240 4.91 9.47 3.58
C ARG A 240 4.88 9.02 5.04
N ILE A 241 4.02 8.06 5.40
CA ILE A 241 3.94 7.60 6.79
C ILE A 241 5.24 6.93 7.23
N GLN A 242 5.89 6.17 6.35
CA GLN A 242 7.17 5.52 6.61
C GLN A 242 8.28 6.54 6.90
N TYR A 243 8.47 7.54 6.03
CA TYR A 243 9.54 8.53 6.25
C TYR A 243 9.24 9.48 7.41
N ARG A 244 7.98 9.83 7.65
CA ARG A 244 7.62 10.61 8.84
C ARG A 244 7.92 9.84 10.12
N PHE A 245 7.59 8.55 10.15
CA PHE A 245 7.95 7.68 11.26
C PHE A 245 9.46 7.63 11.47
N LEU A 246 10.25 7.38 10.42
CA LEU A 246 11.72 7.38 10.51
C LEU A 246 12.29 8.72 10.98
N ASN A 247 11.74 9.85 10.51
CA ASN A 247 12.17 11.18 10.94
C ASN A 247 11.86 11.45 12.42
N GLU A 248 10.70 11.00 12.92
CA GLU A 248 10.40 11.11 14.36
C GLU A 248 11.30 10.21 15.20
N LEU A 249 11.63 9.00 14.74
CA LEU A 249 12.61 8.14 15.38
C LEU A 249 14.00 8.81 15.45
N GLU A 250 14.44 9.42 14.35
CA GLU A 250 15.74 10.10 14.27
C GLU A 250 15.84 11.27 15.27
N LYS A 251 14.78 12.08 15.39
CA LYS A 251 14.71 13.19 16.36
C LYS A 251 14.83 12.73 17.80
N ILE A 252 14.33 11.53 18.10
CA ILE A 252 14.38 10.95 19.45
C ILE A 252 15.74 10.33 19.70
N ASN A 253 16.20 9.46 18.79
CA ASN A 253 17.51 8.83 18.83
C ASN A 253 17.86 8.23 17.46
N ALA A 254 18.94 8.71 16.84
CA ALA A 254 19.42 8.24 15.54
C ALA A 254 19.64 6.71 15.44
N SER A 255 19.96 6.03 16.55
CA SER A 255 20.10 4.56 16.56
C SER A 255 18.76 3.81 16.37
N LEU A 256 17.62 4.45 16.59
CA LEU A 256 16.29 3.87 16.36
C LEU A 256 15.93 3.81 14.88
N VAL A 257 16.59 4.61 14.03
CA VAL A 257 16.29 4.65 12.59
C VAL A 257 16.51 3.27 11.96
N GLU A 258 17.60 2.58 12.30
CA GLU A 258 17.89 1.24 11.76
C GLU A 258 16.80 0.22 12.16
N VAL A 259 16.29 0.32 13.40
CA VAL A 259 15.19 -0.51 13.90
C VAL A 259 13.91 -0.20 13.13
N GLY A 260 13.57 1.08 12.95
CA GLY A 260 12.41 1.50 12.17
C GLY A 260 12.48 1.02 10.72
N GLN A 261 13.64 1.13 10.08
CA GLN A 261 13.87 0.63 8.73
C GLN A 261 13.71 -0.90 8.67
N ALA A 262 14.16 -1.64 9.69
CA ALA A 262 13.99 -3.08 9.77
C ALA A 262 12.51 -3.48 9.86
N LEU A 263 11.72 -2.76 10.67
CA LEU A 263 10.27 -2.97 10.77
C LEU A 263 9.55 -2.64 9.45
N ILE A 264 9.96 -1.56 8.77
CA ILE A 264 9.40 -1.24 7.45
C ILE A 264 9.78 -2.30 6.42
N ARG A 265 11.01 -2.83 6.42
CA ARG A 265 11.39 -3.97 5.57
C ARG A 265 10.56 -5.21 5.86
N GLU A 266 10.27 -5.49 7.12
CA GLU A 266 9.42 -6.60 7.53
C GLU A 266 7.99 -6.49 6.95
N SER A 267 7.49 -5.27 6.70
CA SER A 267 6.22 -5.11 5.99
C SER A 267 6.23 -5.72 4.58
N GLY A 268 7.40 -5.74 3.91
CA GLY A 268 7.60 -6.45 2.65
C GLY A 268 7.51 -7.97 2.80
N HIS A 269 8.05 -8.54 3.89
CA HIS A 269 7.92 -9.96 4.22
C HIS A 269 6.46 -10.35 4.46
N VAL A 270 5.78 -9.59 5.32
CA VAL A 270 4.35 -9.78 5.62
C VAL A 270 3.50 -9.67 4.37
N CYS A 271 3.78 -8.67 3.52
CA CYS A 271 3.07 -8.49 2.26
C CYS A 271 3.24 -9.70 1.35
N VAL A 272 4.46 -10.17 1.11
CA VAL A 272 4.66 -11.31 0.21
C VAL A 272 4.04 -12.57 0.80
N PHE A 273 4.21 -12.83 2.09
CA PHE A 273 3.62 -14.01 2.71
C PHE A 273 2.10 -14.05 2.58
N TYR A 274 1.40 -13.01 3.04
CA TYR A 274 -0.06 -13.01 3.07
C TYR A 274 -0.67 -12.56 1.74
N THR A 275 -0.13 -11.53 1.08
CA THR A 275 -0.70 -11.02 -0.18
C THR A 275 -0.34 -11.94 -1.33
N PHE A 276 0.95 -12.18 -1.58
CA PHE A 276 1.35 -13.05 -2.68
C PHE A 276 1.02 -14.50 -2.42
N GLY A 277 1.14 -14.99 -1.19
CA GLY A 277 0.71 -16.35 -0.87
C GLY A 277 -0.76 -16.57 -1.23
N ASN A 278 -1.66 -15.70 -0.78
CA ASN A 278 -3.08 -15.82 -1.12
C ASN A 278 -3.37 -15.58 -2.61
N ILE A 279 -2.65 -14.65 -3.28
CA ILE A 279 -2.73 -14.50 -4.74
C ILE A 279 -2.33 -15.82 -5.42
N MET A 280 -1.20 -16.42 -5.06
CA MET A 280 -0.69 -17.65 -5.67
C MET A 280 -1.59 -18.87 -5.42
N GLU A 281 -2.44 -18.82 -4.39
CA GLU A 281 -3.47 -19.84 -4.10
C GLU A 281 -4.83 -19.55 -4.75
N SER A 282 -5.02 -18.35 -5.30
CA SER A 282 -6.29 -17.88 -5.84
C SER A 282 -6.65 -18.46 -7.22
N LEU A 283 -7.94 -18.40 -7.56
CA LEU A 283 -8.44 -18.79 -8.87
C LEU A 283 -7.89 -17.88 -9.98
N GLU A 284 -7.72 -16.60 -9.67
CA GLU A 284 -7.18 -15.61 -10.59
C GLU A 284 -5.74 -15.96 -11.00
N TRP A 285 -4.89 -16.36 -10.05
CA TRP A 285 -3.54 -16.87 -10.36
C TRP A 285 -3.59 -18.16 -11.16
N GLU A 286 -4.40 -19.13 -10.75
CA GLU A 286 -4.54 -20.42 -11.45
C GLU A 286 -4.99 -20.23 -12.90
N THR A 287 -5.82 -19.22 -13.17
CA THR A 287 -6.33 -18.90 -14.50
C THR A 287 -5.33 -18.12 -15.35
N VAL A 288 -4.69 -17.09 -14.78
CA VAL A 288 -3.87 -16.14 -15.53
C VAL A 288 -2.41 -16.58 -15.62
N VAL A 289 -1.83 -16.99 -14.50
CA VAL A 289 -0.40 -17.32 -14.41
C VAL A 289 -0.18 -18.83 -14.50
N GLY A 290 -1.05 -19.62 -13.86
CA GLY A 290 -0.98 -21.08 -13.79
C GLY A 290 -0.64 -21.79 -15.11
N PRO A 291 -1.27 -21.44 -16.26
CA PRO A 291 -0.98 -22.09 -17.54
C PRO A 291 0.44 -21.87 -18.07
N MET A 292 1.16 -20.88 -17.55
CA MET A 292 2.51 -20.51 -17.96
C MET A 292 3.60 -21.16 -17.07
N LEU A 293 3.24 -21.76 -15.93
CA LEU A 293 4.20 -22.28 -14.96
C LEU A 293 4.70 -23.67 -15.36
N LYS A 294 5.95 -23.79 -15.84
CA LYS A 294 6.58 -25.08 -16.19
C LYS A 294 7.74 -25.46 -15.28
N THR A 295 8.47 -24.46 -14.77
CA THR A 295 9.56 -24.64 -13.81
C THR A 295 9.22 -23.96 -12.47
N ASP A 296 10.05 -24.22 -11.46
CA ASP A 296 9.96 -23.50 -10.19
C ASP A 296 10.31 -22.01 -10.32
N THR A 297 11.27 -21.67 -11.20
CA THR A 297 11.63 -20.28 -11.51
C THR A 297 10.47 -19.50 -12.12
N ASP A 298 9.60 -20.14 -12.90
CA ASP A 298 8.40 -19.49 -13.46
C ASP A 298 7.47 -18.92 -12.37
N TRP A 299 7.46 -19.50 -11.15
CA TRP A 299 6.68 -18.93 -10.03
C TRP A 299 7.21 -17.57 -9.56
N ILE A 300 8.54 -17.41 -9.57
CA ILE A 300 9.18 -16.12 -9.27
C ILE A 300 8.84 -15.10 -10.35
N HIS A 301 8.92 -15.52 -11.62
CA HIS A 301 8.56 -14.66 -12.75
C HIS A 301 7.09 -14.25 -12.72
N GLY A 302 6.18 -15.18 -12.47
CA GLY A 302 4.76 -14.93 -12.27
C GLY A 302 4.50 -13.94 -11.13
N GLY A 303 5.19 -14.09 -10.00
CA GLY A 303 5.10 -13.15 -8.89
C GLY A 303 5.49 -11.73 -9.28
N TYR A 304 6.58 -11.55 -10.02
CA TYR A 304 7.00 -10.22 -10.48
C TYR A 304 6.13 -9.64 -11.60
N ALA A 305 5.57 -10.49 -12.46
CA ALA A 305 4.56 -10.06 -13.42
C ALA A 305 3.33 -9.51 -12.69
N VAL A 306 2.82 -10.24 -11.69
CA VAL A 306 1.72 -9.78 -10.82
C VAL A 306 2.09 -8.48 -10.10
N ALA A 307 3.28 -8.37 -9.49
CA ALA A 307 3.73 -7.15 -8.82
C ALA A 307 3.64 -5.91 -9.73
N SER A 308 4.02 -6.08 -11.01
CA SER A 308 3.91 -5.02 -12.02
C SER A 308 2.46 -4.64 -12.35
N SER A 309 1.51 -5.56 -12.21
CA SER A 309 0.08 -5.28 -12.37
C SER A 309 -0.51 -4.49 -11.20
N LEU A 310 0.07 -4.62 -10.00
CA LEU A 310 -0.43 -3.98 -8.77
C LEU A 310 -0.03 -2.49 -8.65
N GLY A 311 0.64 -1.94 -9.66
CA GLY A 311 1.06 -0.54 -9.73
C GLY A 311 2.41 -0.24 -9.06
N TRP A 312 3.18 -1.27 -8.70
CA TRP A 312 4.43 -1.12 -7.94
C TRP A 312 5.64 -0.72 -8.80
N GLY A 313 5.41 -0.28 -10.04
CA GLY A 313 6.44 -0.12 -11.07
C GLY A 313 6.68 -1.41 -11.85
N ARG A 314 7.64 -1.40 -12.78
CA ARG A 314 7.99 -2.57 -13.59
C ARG A 314 9.00 -3.43 -12.85
N TRP A 315 8.51 -4.52 -12.26
CA TRP A 315 9.31 -5.57 -11.63
C TRP A 315 9.69 -6.62 -12.67
N GLN A 316 10.99 -6.84 -12.87
CA GLN A 316 11.48 -7.81 -13.84
C GLN A 316 12.70 -8.55 -13.28
N ALA A 317 12.61 -9.87 -13.21
CA ALA A 317 13.77 -10.69 -12.89
C ALA A 317 14.78 -10.59 -14.04
N LEU A 318 16.00 -10.20 -13.70
CA LEU A 318 17.14 -10.20 -14.61
C LEU A 318 17.84 -11.56 -14.63
N GLU A 319 17.71 -12.31 -13.54
CA GLU A 319 18.23 -13.67 -13.38
C GLU A 319 17.49 -14.35 -12.22
N VAL A 320 17.16 -15.63 -12.39
CA VAL A 320 16.66 -16.50 -11.31
C VAL A 320 17.41 -17.82 -11.38
N VAL A 321 18.19 -18.13 -10.35
CA VAL A 321 18.83 -19.44 -10.19
C VAL A 321 18.00 -20.24 -9.19
N SER A 322 17.38 -21.33 -9.68
CA SER A 322 16.50 -22.19 -8.90
C SER A 322 17.09 -22.49 -7.52
N ASN A 323 16.31 -22.16 -6.48
CA ASN A 323 16.62 -22.41 -5.08
C ASN A 323 17.93 -21.77 -4.55
N GLN A 324 18.57 -20.86 -5.30
CA GLN A 324 19.87 -20.28 -4.96
C GLN A 324 19.84 -18.77 -4.87
N SER A 325 19.40 -18.07 -5.93
CA SER A 325 19.41 -16.61 -5.96
C SER A 325 18.45 -16.02 -6.99
N CYS A 326 18.15 -14.73 -6.85
CA CYS A 326 17.51 -13.94 -7.89
C CYS A 326 18.08 -12.52 -7.91
N ARG A 327 18.11 -11.93 -9.10
CA ARG A 327 18.41 -10.53 -9.33
C ARG A 327 17.23 -9.90 -10.05
N VAL A 328 16.69 -8.82 -9.51
CA VAL A 328 15.48 -8.18 -10.00
C VAL A 328 15.71 -6.69 -10.19
N ALA A 329 15.24 -6.14 -11.30
CA ALA A 329 15.14 -4.72 -11.51
C ALA A 329 13.71 -4.26 -11.22
N ILE A 330 13.58 -3.14 -10.53
CA ILE A 330 12.34 -2.40 -10.38
C ILE A 330 12.55 -1.02 -11.01
N ASP A 331 11.83 -0.81 -12.10
CA ASP A 331 11.86 0.44 -12.83
C ASP A 331 10.58 1.25 -12.56
N GLY A 332 10.73 2.54 -12.28
CA GLY A 332 9.59 3.38 -11.90
C GLY A 332 8.97 3.06 -10.53
N ASN A 333 9.73 2.47 -9.59
CA ASN A 333 9.27 2.13 -8.23
C ASN A 333 8.53 3.31 -7.55
N TYR A 334 7.34 3.07 -7.01
CA TYR A 334 6.54 4.09 -6.32
C TYR A 334 7.28 4.69 -5.11
N GLU A 335 8.06 3.89 -4.37
CA GLU A 335 8.83 4.38 -3.21
C GLU A 335 9.82 5.46 -3.65
N THR A 336 10.53 5.22 -4.75
CA THR A 336 11.50 6.17 -5.29
C THR A 336 10.86 7.38 -5.95
N ASN A 337 9.71 7.21 -6.62
CA ASN A 337 9.00 8.33 -7.25
C ASN A 337 8.58 9.34 -6.17
N TYR A 338 8.03 8.86 -5.05
CA TYR A 338 7.72 9.73 -3.92
C TYR A 338 8.99 10.31 -3.28
N PHE A 339 10.00 9.47 -3.02
CA PHE A 339 11.21 9.89 -2.33
C PHE A 339 11.88 11.04 -3.06
N LEU A 340 12.15 10.87 -4.36
CA LEU A 340 12.82 11.87 -5.19
C LEU A 340 12.02 13.16 -5.41
N ALA A 341 10.71 13.14 -5.16
CA ALA A 341 9.87 14.33 -5.20
C ALA A 341 9.83 15.08 -3.86
N SER A 342 10.09 14.38 -2.75
CA SER A 342 9.97 14.92 -1.39
C SER A 342 11.32 15.18 -0.72
N TYR A 343 12.37 14.51 -1.19
CA TYR A 343 13.73 14.56 -0.64
C TYR A 343 14.74 14.77 -1.76
N PRO A 344 15.82 15.54 -1.52
CA PRO A 344 16.76 15.92 -2.57
C PRO A 344 17.59 14.73 -3.10
N HIS A 345 18.07 13.84 -2.22
CA HIS A 345 18.91 12.68 -2.54
C HIS A 345 19.03 11.77 -1.30
N SER A 346 19.39 10.49 -1.46
CA SER A 346 19.74 9.59 -0.36
C SER A 346 21.16 9.02 -0.50
N LEU A 347 21.91 8.97 0.61
CA LEU A 347 23.19 8.27 0.66
C LEU A 347 23.03 6.74 0.72
N GLN A 348 21.88 6.25 1.17
CA GLN A 348 21.58 4.82 1.35
C GLN A 348 20.35 4.39 0.54
N PRO A 349 20.27 3.13 0.11
CA PRO A 349 19.07 2.61 -0.53
C PRO A 349 17.86 2.67 0.42
N ALA A 350 16.71 3.05 -0.10
CA ALA A 350 15.56 3.50 0.66
C ALA A 350 14.23 2.90 0.16
N CYS A 351 14.29 1.92 -0.74
CA CYS A 351 13.13 1.11 -1.14
C CYS A 351 12.86 -0.01 -0.13
N TYR A 352 12.56 0.35 1.12
CA TYR A 352 12.48 -0.61 2.23
C TYR A 352 11.44 -1.70 2.00
N PHE A 353 10.30 -1.39 1.37
CA PHE A 353 9.32 -2.43 1.03
C PHE A 353 9.92 -3.46 0.07
N ALA A 354 10.52 -3.00 -1.03
CA ALA A 354 11.14 -3.90 -2.02
C ALA A 354 12.33 -4.69 -1.43
N GLN A 355 13.12 -4.08 -0.54
CA GLN A 355 14.21 -4.73 0.18
C GLN A 355 13.73 -5.96 0.98
N GLY A 356 12.52 -5.92 1.54
CA GLY A 356 11.90 -7.10 2.17
C GLY A 356 11.20 -8.02 1.17
N ALA A 357 10.41 -7.46 0.25
CA ALA A 357 9.57 -8.25 -0.65
C ALA A 357 10.38 -9.17 -1.59
N VAL A 358 11.55 -8.74 -2.07
CA VAL A 358 12.38 -9.53 -2.99
C VAL A 358 12.88 -10.84 -2.36
N PRO A 359 13.58 -10.85 -1.21
CA PRO A 359 13.95 -12.10 -0.55
C PRO A 359 12.73 -12.89 -0.06
N ALA A 360 11.65 -12.23 0.33
CA ALA A 360 10.43 -12.93 0.75
C ALA A 360 9.79 -13.73 -0.39
N MET A 361 9.87 -13.26 -1.64
CA MET A 361 9.38 -13.98 -2.82
C MET A 361 10.15 -15.30 -3.01
N MET A 362 11.46 -15.27 -2.85
CA MET A 362 12.28 -16.49 -2.89
C MET A 362 11.94 -17.42 -1.72
N ASN A 363 11.75 -16.88 -0.51
CA ASN A 363 11.38 -17.67 0.65
C ASN A 363 10.03 -18.37 0.48
N ILE A 364 8.97 -17.68 0.04
CA ILE A 364 7.64 -18.29 -0.09
C ILE A 364 7.61 -19.40 -1.17
N VAL A 365 8.34 -19.21 -2.28
CA VAL A 365 8.42 -20.20 -3.37
C VAL A 365 9.25 -21.41 -2.99
N TYR A 366 10.45 -21.23 -2.44
CA TYR A 366 11.40 -22.33 -2.25
C TYR A 366 11.39 -22.94 -0.84
N ASN A 367 11.33 -22.10 0.20
CA ASN A 367 11.26 -22.57 1.58
C ASN A 367 9.81 -22.85 1.99
N GLY A 368 8.88 -22.01 1.55
CA GLY A 368 7.45 -22.14 1.84
C GLY A 368 6.74 -23.17 0.96
N ARG A 369 7.28 -23.48 -0.23
CA ARG A 369 6.68 -24.40 -1.20
C ARG A 369 5.23 -24.06 -1.50
N ILE A 370 4.97 -22.79 -1.80
CA ILE A 370 3.62 -22.25 -2.08
C ILE A 370 2.83 -23.05 -3.11
N GLN A 371 3.52 -23.77 -4.01
CA GLN A 371 2.91 -24.65 -5.00
C GLN A 371 2.08 -25.78 -4.38
N GLN A 372 2.35 -26.12 -3.11
CA GLN A 372 1.63 -27.13 -2.33
C GLN A 372 0.41 -26.57 -1.59
N LYS A 373 0.09 -25.28 -1.78
CA LYS A 373 -1.01 -24.54 -1.12
C LYS A 373 -1.01 -24.71 0.41
N PRO A 374 0.10 -24.38 1.11
CA PRO A 374 0.19 -24.49 2.56
C PRO A 374 -0.79 -23.56 3.27
N VAL A 375 -1.21 -23.90 4.48
CA VAL A 375 -2.01 -22.97 5.30
C VAL A 375 -1.16 -21.74 5.67
N LEU A 376 -1.56 -20.57 5.16
CA LEU A 376 -0.89 -19.29 5.37
C LEU A 376 -1.32 -18.67 6.71
N ASP A 377 -0.79 -19.20 7.81
CA ASP A 377 -1.02 -18.71 9.17
C ASP A 377 0.22 -18.09 9.81
N GLU A 378 0.04 -17.46 10.98
CA GLU A 378 1.13 -16.85 11.74
C GLU A 378 2.20 -17.86 12.16
N ALA A 379 1.79 -19.10 12.47
CA ALA A 379 2.73 -20.15 12.82
C ALA A 379 3.64 -20.51 11.64
N PHE A 380 3.11 -20.53 10.42
CA PHE A 380 3.86 -20.77 9.19
C PHE A 380 4.74 -19.57 8.84
N TYR A 381 4.24 -18.34 9.00
CA TYR A 381 5.04 -17.12 8.87
C TYR A 381 6.30 -17.17 9.74
N ASN A 382 6.11 -17.41 11.04
CA ASN A 382 7.21 -17.48 12.00
C ASN A 382 8.20 -18.61 11.65
N ARG A 383 7.70 -19.78 11.23
CA ARG A 383 8.58 -20.89 10.77
C ARG A 383 9.37 -20.53 9.51
N LEU A 384 8.77 -19.79 8.58
CA LEU A 384 9.35 -19.48 7.27
C LEU A 384 10.45 -18.42 7.38
N PHE A 385 10.24 -17.38 8.18
CA PHE A 385 11.15 -16.22 8.23
C PHE A 385 12.09 -16.19 9.45
N GLN A 386 11.87 -17.03 10.47
CA GLN A 386 12.70 -17.03 11.69
C GLN A 386 13.63 -18.26 11.80
N ARG A 387 13.60 -19.19 10.84
CA ARG A 387 14.53 -20.34 10.80
C ARG A 387 15.73 -20.05 9.91
N GLY A 388 16.87 -20.69 10.17
CA GLY A 388 18.05 -20.58 9.31
C GLY A 388 17.82 -21.13 7.90
N GLY A 389 18.65 -20.72 6.93
CA GLY A 389 18.52 -21.11 5.51
C GLY A 389 17.50 -20.28 4.73
N VAL A 390 17.18 -19.07 5.21
CA VAL A 390 16.35 -18.09 4.49
C VAL A 390 17.12 -17.42 3.38
N PHE A 391 16.40 -16.96 2.36
CA PHE A 391 16.93 -15.98 1.43
C PHE A 391 17.02 -14.63 2.12
N GLN A 392 18.16 -13.97 1.96
CA GLN A 392 18.36 -12.59 2.35
C GLN A 392 18.70 -11.76 1.12
N GLY A 393 18.37 -10.47 1.17
CA GLY A 393 18.58 -9.60 0.03
C GLY A 393 19.06 -8.20 0.40
N ALA A 394 19.49 -7.49 -0.64
CA ALA A 394 19.93 -6.11 -0.56
C ALA A 394 19.55 -5.37 -1.86
N GLU A 395 19.38 -4.06 -1.74
CA GLU A 395 19.27 -3.15 -2.88
C GLU A 395 20.68 -2.73 -3.32
N VAL A 396 21.09 -3.18 -4.51
CA VAL A 396 22.45 -3.02 -5.05
C VAL A 396 22.58 -1.82 -5.99
N LYS A 397 21.47 -1.35 -6.57
CA LYS A 397 21.35 -0.07 -7.29
C LYS A 397 20.10 0.65 -6.78
N ALA A 398 20.16 1.96 -6.65
CA ALA A 398 19.05 2.74 -6.10
C ALA A 398 18.89 4.08 -6.83
N ARG A 399 17.68 4.39 -7.30
CA ARG A 399 17.41 5.62 -8.07
C ARG A 399 17.66 6.89 -7.26
N GLU A 400 17.33 6.85 -5.99
CA GLU A 400 17.57 7.91 -5.01
C GLU A 400 19.07 8.20 -4.78
N LYS A 401 19.94 7.25 -5.16
CA LYS A 401 21.41 7.45 -5.16
C LYS A 401 21.93 7.99 -6.50
N GLY A 402 21.11 7.99 -7.55
CA GLY A 402 21.46 8.43 -8.91
C GLY A 402 21.57 7.30 -9.93
N ASP A 403 21.29 6.05 -9.56
CA ASP A 403 21.22 4.95 -10.51
C ASP A 403 20.00 5.09 -11.45
N PRO A 404 20.05 4.54 -12.67
CA PRO A 404 18.94 4.64 -13.63
C PRO A 404 17.67 3.86 -13.22
N TRP A 405 17.81 2.78 -12.44
CA TRP A 405 16.71 1.98 -11.87
C TRP A 405 17.13 1.39 -10.52
N CYS A 406 16.18 0.84 -9.76
CA CYS A 406 16.48 0.11 -8.54
C CYS A 406 16.73 -1.37 -8.84
N GLU A 407 17.81 -1.94 -8.34
CA GLU A 407 18.16 -3.34 -8.54
C GLU A 407 18.35 -4.02 -7.19
N PHE A 408 17.73 -5.18 -7.03
CA PHE A 408 17.77 -5.95 -5.80
C PHE A 408 18.30 -7.34 -6.09
N TYR A 409 18.97 -7.90 -5.10
CA TYR A 409 19.50 -9.24 -5.13
C TYR A 409 19.02 -9.98 -3.91
N ALA A 410 18.62 -11.25 -4.07
CA ALA A 410 18.37 -12.16 -2.97
C ALA A 410 19.14 -13.46 -3.18
N GLN A 411 19.73 -14.00 -2.12
CA GLN A 411 20.47 -15.25 -2.14
C GLN A 411 20.23 -16.07 -0.87
N ARG A 412 20.35 -17.38 -1.01
CA ARG A 412 20.33 -18.31 0.11
C ARG A 412 21.60 -18.14 0.94
N LEU A 413 21.43 -17.99 2.26
CA LEU A 413 22.54 -18.02 3.23
C LEU A 413 22.99 -19.44 3.56
#